data_AF-A0A285P968-F1
#
_entry.id   AF-A0A285P968-F1
#
_cell.length_a   1.000
_cell.length_b   1.000
_cell.length_c   1.000
_cell.angle_alpha   90.00
_cell.angle_beta   90.00
_cell.angle_gamma   90.00
#
_symmetry.space_group_name_H-M   'P 1'
#
loop_
_entity.id
_entity.type
_entity.pdbx_description
1 polymer ?
#
loop_
_entity_poly.entity_id
_entity_poly.type
_entity_poly.pdbx_seq_one_letter_code
_entity_poly.pdbx_strand_id
1 'polypeptide(L)'
;MRETVMLDWRVPEREWQTFRDHVESEFGSIDGYLGREAERAMRAYADADGYDAVEQKIDRLVEAAGRRPGAASKEKNSSLADQPRTRVTARVDEAVKDEFRAVAAEDDDPFGVVFARAIREHREGGRADRLERKLDRVIDDAEAMLSELDESDSEGGLGKVDRNVITICQRLNRQFTDDELNSEIHDVAGRGQRASEPTLERYRELVIERLGVEPHPNASHVWLPEDEAAGLVPDGTPEECRKPVDHLDRDARARRIKLALGRRAANRSTGKVTARRPSIQEDILEDVPAKSTVLDLMEEVALADGFSIDRSRDKAALRVDLRAVGDADPDLFETIIDYRDAETDSLLGDTTETTVSDYTASTESTVSPDTASDRMDQLTESMTDGGGPSREQSEDGDRDV
;
A
#
# COMPACT_ATOMS: atom_id res chain seq x y z
N MET A 1 28.52 39.48 -14.48
CA MET A 1 29.33 38.34 -14.00
C MET A 1 28.41 37.53 -13.11
N ARG A 2 28.32 36.22 -13.33
CA ARG A 2 27.56 35.34 -12.43
C ARG A 2 28.41 35.11 -11.18
N GLU A 3 27.88 35.42 -10.01
CA GLU A 3 28.58 35.22 -8.74
C GLU A 3 28.46 33.74 -8.37
N THR A 4 29.58 33.01 -8.50
CA THR A 4 29.61 31.58 -8.18
C THR A 4 30.03 31.39 -6.73
N VAL A 5 29.23 30.69 -5.96
CA VAL A 5 29.47 30.33 -4.56
C VAL A 5 29.79 28.85 -4.44
N MET A 6 30.53 28.49 -3.40
CA MET A 6 30.79 27.09 -3.09
C MET A 6 29.58 26.49 -2.36
N LEU A 7 29.09 25.37 -2.85
CA LEU A 7 28.23 24.47 -2.10
C LEU A 7 29.06 23.75 -1.06
N ASP A 8 28.54 23.72 0.16
CA ASP A 8 29.21 23.13 1.30
C ASP A 8 28.20 22.35 2.12
N TRP A 9 27.65 21.30 1.51
CA TRP A 9 26.56 20.50 2.05
C TRP A 9 27.02 19.07 2.31
N ARG A 10 26.35 18.42 3.27
CA ARG A 10 26.54 17.00 3.55
C ARG A 10 25.52 16.18 2.77
N VAL A 11 25.99 15.47 1.77
CA VAL A 11 25.17 14.73 0.80
C VAL A 11 25.43 13.23 1.02
N PRO A 12 24.42 12.36 0.91
CA PRO A 12 24.62 10.91 0.83
C PRO A 12 25.76 10.53 -0.12
N GLU A 13 26.75 9.80 0.40
CA GLU A 13 28.02 9.55 -0.29
C GLU A 13 27.82 8.76 -1.58
N ARG A 14 26.96 7.74 -1.54
CA ARG A 14 26.65 6.90 -2.68
C ARG A 14 26.03 7.69 -3.83
N GLU A 15 25.06 8.57 -3.54
CA GLU A 15 24.41 9.38 -4.58
C GLU A 15 25.37 10.38 -5.19
N TRP A 16 26.21 11.00 -4.37
CA TRP A 16 27.22 11.92 -4.87
C TRP A 16 28.25 11.23 -5.77
N GLN A 17 28.75 10.05 -5.38
CA GLN A 17 29.69 9.30 -6.21
C GLN A 17 29.05 8.90 -7.54
N THR A 18 27.82 8.36 -7.50
CA THR A 18 27.13 7.93 -8.72
C THR A 18 26.85 9.11 -9.66
N PHE A 19 26.58 10.29 -9.11
CA PHE A 19 26.46 11.52 -9.91
C PHE A 19 27.78 11.94 -10.56
N ARG A 20 28.91 11.84 -9.85
CA ARG A 20 30.22 12.12 -10.45
C ARG A 20 30.53 11.15 -11.59
N ASP A 21 30.27 9.87 -11.38
CA ASP A 21 30.50 8.83 -12.38
C ASP A 21 29.62 9.06 -13.62
N HIS A 22 28.37 9.50 -13.44
CA HIS A 22 27.47 9.88 -14.53
C HIS A 22 28.01 11.08 -15.33
N VAL A 23 28.41 12.16 -14.66
CA VAL A 23 29.00 13.35 -15.32
C VAL A 23 30.29 12.99 -16.05
N GLU A 24 31.15 12.16 -15.45
CA GLU A 24 32.37 11.68 -16.10
C GLU A 24 32.07 10.82 -17.33
N SER A 25 31.09 9.92 -17.23
CA SER A 25 30.67 9.07 -18.35
C SER A 25 30.07 9.87 -19.51
N GLU A 26 29.30 10.92 -19.23
CA GLU A 26 28.62 11.72 -20.26
C GLU A 26 29.57 12.70 -20.96
N PHE A 27 30.43 13.39 -20.20
CA PHE A 27 31.28 14.47 -20.72
C PHE A 27 32.75 14.08 -20.88
N GLY A 28 33.15 12.89 -20.43
CA GLY A 28 34.53 12.40 -20.45
C GLY A 28 35.47 13.08 -19.45
N SER A 29 34.96 14.01 -18.63
CA SER A 29 35.69 14.69 -17.57
C SER A 29 34.73 15.32 -16.56
N ILE A 30 35.12 15.29 -15.29
CA ILE A 30 34.39 15.93 -14.18
C ILE A 30 34.66 17.44 -14.12
N ASP A 31 35.87 17.85 -14.54
CA ASP A 31 36.35 19.22 -14.36
C ASP A 31 35.57 20.23 -15.21
N GLY A 32 34.94 21.20 -14.54
CA GLY A 32 34.15 22.25 -15.18
C GLY A 32 32.69 21.87 -15.49
N TYR A 33 32.36 20.57 -15.56
CA TYR A 33 31.00 20.09 -15.81
C TYR A 33 30.23 19.81 -14.53
N LEU A 34 30.90 19.33 -13.48
CA LEU A 34 30.23 18.93 -12.23
C LEU A 34 29.39 20.05 -11.59
N GLY A 35 29.92 21.29 -11.55
CA GLY A 35 29.18 22.44 -11.02
C GLY A 35 28.01 22.85 -11.92
N ARG A 36 28.18 22.74 -13.25
CA ARG A 36 27.15 23.08 -14.23
C ARG A 36 25.99 22.09 -14.18
N GLU A 37 26.27 20.80 -14.08
CA GLU A 37 25.23 19.77 -13.96
C GLU A 37 24.56 19.82 -12.58
N ALA A 38 25.31 20.12 -11.51
CA ALA A 38 24.72 20.39 -10.20
C ALA A 38 23.74 21.59 -10.23
N GLU A 39 24.11 22.68 -10.92
CA GLU A 39 23.20 23.80 -11.13
C GLU A 39 21.96 23.43 -11.94
N ARG A 40 22.10 22.57 -12.96
CA ARG A 40 20.97 22.10 -13.78
C ARG A 40 20.00 21.29 -12.94
N ALA A 41 20.51 20.34 -12.16
CA ALA A 41 19.72 19.55 -11.23
C ALA A 41 18.98 20.45 -10.22
N MET A 42 19.65 21.45 -9.65
CA MET A 42 19.03 22.42 -8.73
C MET A 42 17.92 23.23 -9.39
N ARG A 43 18.16 23.78 -10.60
CA ARG A 43 17.14 24.58 -11.31
C ARG A 43 15.93 23.74 -11.71
N ALA A 44 16.15 22.49 -12.14
CA ALA A 44 15.08 21.57 -12.48
C ALA A 44 14.24 21.20 -11.24
N TYR A 45 14.88 20.95 -10.10
CA TYR A 45 14.19 20.65 -8.85
C TYR A 45 13.41 21.85 -8.29
N ALA A 46 13.96 23.06 -8.42
CA ALA A 46 13.33 24.29 -7.95
C ALA A 46 12.26 24.86 -8.92
N ASP A 47 11.93 24.13 -10.00
CA ASP A 47 11.06 24.60 -11.09
C ASP A 47 11.48 25.95 -11.73
N ALA A 48 12.72 26.36 -11.51
CA ALA A 48 13.29 27.63 -11.99
C ALA A 48 13.83 27.53 -13.43
N ASP A 49 13.66 26.38 -14.09
CA ASP A 49 14.07 26.14 -15.48
C ASP A 49 13.06 26.69 -16.52
N GLY A 50 11.89 27.16 -16.07
CA GLY A 50 10.86 27.76 -16.91
C GLY A 50 9.91 26.76 -17.59
N TYR A 51 9.99 25.47 -17.26
CA TYR A 51 9.11 24.43 -17.81
C TYR A 51 7.82 24.20 -17.02
N ASP A 52 7.61 24.90 -15.91
CA ASP A 52 6.40 24.83 -15.07
C ASP A 52 5.10 24.99 -15.88
N ALA A 53 5.06 25.99 -16.77
CA ALA A 53 3.88 26.21 -17.62
C ALA A 53 3.61 25.07 -18.63
N VAL A 54 4.63 24.28 -18.98
CA VAL A 54 4.49 23.10 -19.86
C VAL A 54 4.01 21.92 -19.02
N GLU A 55 4.59 21.72 -17.84
CA GLU A 55 4.15 20.67 -16.92
C GLU A 55 2.68 20.83 -16.52
N GLN A 56 2.24 22.04 -16.16
CA GLN A 56 0.83 22.31 -15.86
C GLN A 56 -0.13 21.99 -17.02
N LYS A 57 0.33 22.19 -18.27
CA LYS A 57 -0.48 21.82 -19.44
C LYS A 57 -0.56 20.31 -19.61
N ILE A 58 0.54 19.60 -19.37
CA ILE A 58 0.59 18.13 -19.42
C ILE A 58 -0.26 17.56 -18.28
N ASP A 59 -0.15 18.09 -17.07
CA ASP A 59 -0.96 17.67 -15.92
C ASP A 59 -2.45 17.87 -16.22
N ARG A 60 -2.83 19.00 -16.83
CA ARG A 60 -4.21 19.22 -17.28
C ARG A 60 -4.66 18.20 -18.34
N LEU A 61 -3.77 17.74 -19.22
CA LEU A 61 -4.09 16.69 -20.19
C LEU A 61 -4.29 15.34 -19.49
N VAL A 62 -3.44 15.02 -18.51
CA VAL A 62 -3.55 13.81 -17.68
C VAL A 62 -4.88 13.82 -16.91
N GLU A 63 -5.24 14.94 -16.28
CA GLU A 63 -6.53 15.12 -15.59
C GLU A 63 -7.73 15.06 -16.54
N ALA A 64 -7.61 15.64 -17.74
CA ALA A 64 -8.64 15.56 -18.76
C ALA A 64 -8.87 14.12 -19.25
N ALA A 65 -7.81 13.31 -19.28
CA ALA A 65 -7.90 11.87 -19.50
C ALA A 65 -8.48 11.11 -18.28
N GLY A 66 -8.81 11.78 -17.17
CA GLY A 66 -9.35 11.12 -15.97
C GLY A 66 -8.30 10.34 -15.19
N ARG A 67 -7.01 10.57 -15.45
CA ARG A 67 -5.91 10.10 -14.62
C ARG A 67 -5.50 11.17 -13.64
N ARG A 68 -4.79 10.78 -12.59
CA ARG A 68 -4.17 11.75 -11.68
C ARG A 68 -2.77 12.11 -12.17
N PRO A 69 -2.42 13.40 -12.21
CA PRO A 69 -1.04 13.78 -12.42
C PRO A 69 -0.23 13.20 -11.26
N GLY A 70 0.76 12.37 -11.58
CA GLY A 70 1.69 11.87 -10.56
C GLY A 70 2.29 13.06 -9.81
N ALA A 71 2.41 12.96 -8.49
CA ALA A 71 2.93 14.04 -7.67
C ALA A 71 4.26 14.51 -8.28
N ALA A 72 4.31 15.78 -8.71
CA ALA A 72 5.51 16.38 -9.26
C ALA A 72 6.64 16.22 -8.23
N SER A 73 7.73 15.55 -8.64
CA SER A 73 9.07 15.46 -8.00
C SER A 73 9.17 15.11 -6.51
N LYS A 74 8.05 14.98 -5.79
CA LYS A 74 7.99 14.68 -4.35
C LYS A 74 7.73 13.20 -4.10
N GLU A 75 8.27 12.32 -4.95
CA GLU A 75 8.50 10.94 -4.54
C GLU A 75 9.49 10.98 -3.37
N LYS A 76 8.95 11.08 -2.15
CA LYS A 76 9.67 10.97 -0.88
C LYS A 76 10.19 9.54 -0.66
N ASN A 77 10.31 8.73 -1.71
CA ASN A 77 10.56 7.29 -1.67
C ASN A 77 12.03 6.93 -1.51
N SER A 78 12.79 7.67 -0.70
CA SER A 78 14.03 7.09 -0.19
C SER A 78 14.43 7.68 1.14
N SER A 79 14.72 6.77 2.08
CA SER A 79 15.44 6.99 3.35
C SER A 79 16.91 7.40 3.09
N LEU A 80 17.11 8.41 2.22
CA LEU A 80 18.40 9.05 2.02
C LEU A 80 18.90 9.75 3.30
N ALA A 81 17.99 10.03 4.24
CA ALA A 81 18.31 10.59 5.52
C ALA A 81 19.28 9.71 6.33
N ASP A 82 19.16 8.39 6.26
CA ASP A 82 19.93 7.46 7.10
C ASP A 82 21.27 7.01 6.49
N GLN A 83 21.55 7.46 5.26
CA GLN A 83 22.77 7.07 4.56
C GLN A 83 24.02 7.82 5.06
N PRO A 84 25.21 7.20 4.99
CA PRO A 84 26.47 7.88 5.27
C PRO A 84 26.65 9.09 4.36
N ARG A 85 27.01 10.24 4.94
CA ARG A 85 27.08 11.53 4.24
C ARG A 85 28.51 12.01 4.10
N THR A 86 28.86 12.47 2.91
CA THR A 86 30.14 13.12 2.60
C THR A 86 29.97 14.62 2.41
N ARG A 87 31.03 15.38 2.69
CA ARG A 87 31.04 16.84 2.48
C ARG A 87 31.35 17.11 1.01
N VAL A 88 30.41 17.73 0.32
CA VAL A 88 30.53 18.01 -1.11
C VAL A 88 30.92 19.46 -1.34
N THR A 89 31.87 19.67 -2.26
CA THR A 89 32.24 21.00 -2.74
C THR A 89 32.02 21.09 -4.25
N ALA A 90 31.10 21.95 -4.67
CA ALA A 90 30.82 22.25 -6.07
C ALA A 90 30.54 23.76 -6.19
N ARG A 91 30.98 24.39 -7.29
CA ARG A 91 30.69 25.81 -7.53
C ARG A 91 29.39 25.93 -8.31
N VAL A 92 28.47 26.73 -7.78
CA VAL A 92 27.17 27.02 -8.39
C VAL A 92 26.88 28.52 -8.31
N ASP A 93 26.07 29.03 -9.22
CA ASP A 93 25.51 30.37 -9.15
C ASP A 93 24.74 30.60 -7.84
N GLU A 94 24.98 31.74 -7.18
CA GLU A 94 24.38 32.07 -5.89
C GLU A 94 22.85 32.15 -5.95
N ALA A 95 22.29 32.71 -7.02
CA ALA A 95 20.84 32.82 -7.16
C ALA A 95 20.19 31.42 -7.22
N VAL A 96 20.81 30.47 -7.92
CA VAL A 96 20.32 29.08 -8.00
C VAL A 96 20.36 28.40 -6.65
N LYS A 97 21.44 28.61 -5.88
CA LYS A 97 21.57 28.03 -4.54
C LYS A 97 20.50 28.55 -3.61
N ASP A 98 20.17 29.84 -3.68
CA ASP A 98 19.18 30.47 -2.83
C ASP A 98 17.74 30.13 -3.24
N GLU A 99 17.45 30.08 -4.54
CA GLU A 99 16.17 29.56 -5.07
C GLU A 99 15.95 28.10 -4.66
N PHE A 100 16.96 27.25 -4.86
CA PHE A 100 16.89 25.86 -4.43
C PHE A 100 16.68 25.73 -2.93
N ARG A 101 17.35 26.54 -2.11
CA ARG A 101 17.16 26.55 -0.65
C ARG A 101 15.76 26.97 -0.25
N ALA A 102 15.16 27.93 -0.95
CA ALA A 102 13.81 28.37 -0.66
C ALA A 102 12.81 27.23 -0.86
N VAL A 103 12.94 26.47 -1.96
CA VAL A 103 12.10 25.30 -2.24
C VAL A 103 12.42 24.14 -1.28
N ALA A 104 13.70 23.84 -1.08
CA ALA A 104 14.14 22.76 -0.20
C ALA A 104 13.79 22.99 1.28
N ALA A 105 13.53 24.22 1.70
CA ALA A 105 13.09 24.54 3.06
C ALA A 105 11.62 24.17 3.33
N GLU A 106 10.83 23.84 2.30
CA GLU A 106 9.50 23.26 2.47
C GLU A 106 9.56 21.79 2.93
N ASP A 107 10.68 21.13 2.71
CA ASP A 107 10.93 19.77 3.17
C ASP A 107 11.56 19.78 4.57
N ASP A 108 11.18 18.83 5.44
CA ASP A 108 11.80 18.66 6.78
C ASP A 108 13.24 18.10 6.71
N ASP A 109 13.73 17.83 5.51
CA ASP A 109 15.02 17.19 5.26
C ASP A 109 16.19 18.19 5.21
N PRO A 110 17.42 17.77 5.56
CA PRO A 110 18.61 18.59 5.35
C PRO A 110 18.81 18.91 3.86
N PHE A 111 19.25 20.14 3.54
CA PHE A 111 19.48 20.57 2.15
C PHE A 111 20.36 19.62 1.31
N GLY A 112 21.33 18.93 1.94
CA GLY A 112 22.16 17.95 1.24
C GLY A 112 21.43 16.66 0.85
N VAL A 113 20.37 16.28 1.58
CA VAL A 113 19.48 15.16 1.23
C VAL A 113 18.57 15.56 0.08
N VAL A 114 17.96 16.76 0.15
CA VAL A 114 17.16 17.30 -0.95
C VAL A 114 18.02 17.44 -2.22
N PHE A 115 19.27 17.90 -2.08
CA PHE A 115 20.19 17.97 -3.21
C PHE A 115 20.56 16.59 -3.77
N ALA A 116 20.68 15.56 -2.93
CA ALA A 116 20.84 14.19 -3.41
C ALA A 116 19.64 13.71 -4.23
N ARG A 117 18.41 14.09 -3.83
CA ARG A 117 17.21 13.81 -4.64
C ARG A 117 17.27 14.51 -5.99
N ALA A 118 17.61 15.81 -6.00
CA ALA A 118 17.73 16.59 -7.23
C ALA A 118 18.76 16.02 -8.22
N ILE A 119 19.95 15.62 -7.77
CA ILE A 119 20.96 15.02 -8.66
C ILE A 119 20.60 13.60 -9.09
N ARG A 120 19.86 12.84 -8.28
CA ARG A 120 19.35 11.52 -8.67
C ARG A 120 18.30 11.68 -9.76
N GLU A 121 17.32 12.55 -9.55
CA GLU A 121 16.28 12.85 -10.54
C GLU A 121 16.91 13.30 -11.85
N HIS A 122 17.89 14.21 -11.82
CA HIS A 122 18.62 14.65 -13.01
C HIS A 122 19.30 13.51 -13.78
N ARG A 123 19.90 12.54 -13.08
CA ARG A 123 20.53 11.36 -13.71
C ARG A 123 19.53 10.42 -14.37
N GLU A 124 18.32 10.37 -13.83
CA GLU A 124 17.20 9.58 -14.36
C GLU A 124 16.44 10.36 -15.45
N GLY A 125 17.13 11.30 -16.11
CA GLY A 125 16.62 12.13 -17.20
C GLY A 125 15.82 13.36 -16.77
N GLY A 126 15.68 13.56 -15.45
CA GLY A 126 15.17 14.78 -14.85
C GLY A 126 13.72 15.08 -15.23
N ARG A 127 13.47 16.38 -15.44
CA ARG A 127 12.14 16.86 -15.83
C ARG A 127 11.74 16.41 -17.22
N ALA A 128 12.67 16.25 -18.16
CA ALA A 128 12.35 15.85 -19.52
C ALA A 128 11.75 14.43 -19.55
N ASP A 129 12.44 13.45 -18.97
CA ASP A 129 11.95 12.07 -18.87
C ASP A 129 10.67 11.98 -18.01
N ARG A 130 10.52 12.84 -16.99
CA ARG A 130 9.26 12.94 -16.22
C ARG A 130 8.10 13.40 -17.10
N LEU A 131 8.30 14.45 -17.88
CA LEU A 131 7.28 14.97 -18.79
C LEU A 131 7.00 13.98 -19.94
N GLU A 132 8.01 13.29 -20.44
CA GLU A 132 7.89 12.23 -21.44
C GLU A 132 7.04 11.08 -20.88
N ARG A 133 7.35 10.55 -19.69
CA ARG A 133 6.52 9.54 -19.02
C ARG A 133 5.07 9.99 -18.80
N LYS A 134 4.85 11.26 -18.43
CA LYS A 134 3.49 11.83 -18.30
C LYS A 134 2.78 11.88 -19.65
N LEU A 135 3.49 12.26 -20.72
CA LEU A 135 2.96 12.33 -22.08
C LEU A 135 2.69 10.95 -22.66
N ASP A 136 3.60 10.00 -22.52
CA ASP A 136 3.43 8.61 -22.98
C ASP A 136 2.17 8.00 -22.37
N ARG A 137 1.93 8.23 -21.07
CA ARG A 137 0.70 7.78 -20.40
C ARG A 137 -0.57 8.39 -21.00
N VAL A 138 -0.51 9.64 -21.48
CA VAL A 138 -1.63 10.29 -22.18
C VAL A 138 -1.75 9.81 -23.62
N ILE A 139 -0.63 9.50 -24.28
CA ILE A 139 -0.59 8.96 -25.64
C ILE A 139 -1.17 7.55 -25.65
N ASP A 140 -0.73 6.66 -24.76
CA ASP A 140 -1.28 5.31 -24.61
C ASP A 140 -2.79 5.35 -24.40
N ASP A 141 -3.28 6.28 -23.57
CA ASP A 141 -4.70 6.52 -23.37
C ASP A 141 -5.39 7.02 -24.64
N ALA A 142 -4.81 8.00 -25.32
CA ALA A 142 -5.37 8.51 -26.56
C ALA A 142 -5.38 7.44 -27.66
N GLU A 143 -4.36 6.58 -27.74
CA GLU A 143 -4.25 5.46 -28.68
C GLU A 143 -5.22 4.33 -28.34
N ALA A 144 -5.39 3.99 -27.06
CA ALA A 144 -6.43 3.05 -26.61
C ALA A 144 -7.82 3.59 -26.97
N MET A 145 -8.08 4.86 -26.67
CA MET A 145 -9.33 5.54 -27.03
C MET A 145 -9.56 5.59 -28.55
N LEU A 146 -8.51 5.76 -29.36
CA LEU A 146 -8.59 5.75 -30.82
C LEU A 146 -8.77 4.33 -31.40
N SER A 147 -8.17 3.32 -30.76
CA SER A 147 -8.32 1.92 -31.18
C SER A 147 -9.74 1.40 -30.93
N GLU A 148 -10.37 1.80 -29.81
CA GLU A 148 -11.78 1.48 -29.54
C GLU A 148 -12.76 2.19 -30.49
N LEU A 149 -12.36 3.34 -31.05
CA LEU A 149 -13.14 4.07 -32.06
C LEU A 149 -13.10 3.40 -33.44
N ASP A 150 -12.03 2.67 -33.78
CA ASP A 150 -11.87 2.01 -35.08
C ASP A 150 -12.64 0.67 -35.14
N GLU A 151 -12.95 0.07 -33.98
CA GLU A 151 -13.71 -1.18 -33.90
C GLU A 151 -15.24 -1.00 -33.78
N SER A 152 -15.74 0.22 -33.56
CA SER A 152 -17.17 0.49 -33.47
C SER A 152 -17.62 1.60 -34.42
N ASP A 153 -18.24 1.20 -35.54
CA ASP A 153 -18.94 2.06 -36.51
C ASP A 153 -20.10 2.84 -35.85
N SER A 154 -19.81 3.90 -35.07
CA SER A 154 -20.81 4.87 -34.60
C SER A 154 -20.15 6.20 -34.24
N GLU A 155 -20.25 7.16 -35.17
CA GLU A 155 -20.15 8.62 -35.00
C GLU A 155 -19.34 9.15 -33.80
N GLY A 156 -18.02 9.16 -33.96
CA GLY A 156 -17.13 10.24 -33.51
C GLY A 156 -17.20 10.63 -32.03
N GLY A 157 -16.65 9.79 -31.15
CA GLY A 157 -16.27 10.20 -29.79
C GLY A 157 -16.14 9.03 -28.83
N LEU A 158 -15.30 9.22 -27.78
CA LEU A 158 -15.01 8.28 -26.69
C LEU A 158 -16.15 7.27 -26.41
N GLY A 159 -15.79 5.99 -26.25
CA GLY A 159 -16.71 4.94 -25.83
C GLY A 159 -17.54 5.39 -24.62
N LYS A 160 -18.82 4.96 -24.56
CA LYS A 160 -19.71 5.37 -23.45
C LYS A 160 -19.15 4.92 -22.09
N VAL A 161 -18.49 3.77 -22.06
CA VAL A 161 -17.86 3.23 -20.85
C VAL A 161 -16.70 4.11 -20.40
N ASP A 162 -15.78 4.47 -21.30
CA ASP A 162 -14.65 5.33 -20.97
C ASP A 162 -15.06 6.72 -20.51
N ARG A 163 -16.04 7.34 -21.19
CA ARG A 163 -16.56 8.63 -20.74
C ARG A 163 -17.11 8.54 -19.33
N ASN A 164 -17.82 7.46 -19.04
CA ASN A 164 -18.35 7.21 -17.71
C ASN A 164 -17.21 7.01 -16.70
N VAL A 165 -16.19 6.20 -17.00
CA VAL A 165 -15.01 5.98 -16.15
C VAL A 165 -14.28 7.31 -15.88
N ILE A 166 -13.99 8.10 -16.92
CA ILE A 166 -13.34 9.42 -16.79
C ILE A 166 -14.19 10.34 -15.91
N THR A 167 -15.51 10.38 -16.12
CA THR A 167 -16.42 11.20 -15.31
C THR A 167 -16.40 10.77 -13.84
N ILE A 168 -16.42 9.46 -13.57
CA ILE A 168 -16.33 8.92 -12.21
C ILE A 168 -14.98 9.31 -11.58
N CYS A 169 -13.87 9.10 -12.29
CA CYS A 169 -12.53 9.43 -11.82
C CYS A 169 -12.39 10.92 -11.45
N GLN A 170 -12.99 11.83 -12.22
CA GLN A 170 -12.97 13.27 -11.97
C GLN A 170 -13.80 13.71 -10.77
N ARG A 171 -14.79 12.90 -10.36
CA ARG A 171 -15.64 13.20 -9.20
C ARG A 171 -15.09 12.65 -7.89
N LEU A 172 -14.21 11.65 -7.96
CA LEU A 172 -13.60 11.03 -6.79
C LEU A 172 -12.45 11.87 -6.25
N ASN A 173 -12.49 12.14 -4.94
CA ASN A 173 -11.44 12.81 -4.21
C ASN A 173 -10.15 11.98 -4.16
N ARG A 174 -9.01 12.61 -3.84
CA ARG A 174 -7.69 11.96 -3.77
C ARG A 174 -7.69 10.66 -2.93
N GLN A 175 -8.41 10.69 -1.82
CA GLN A 175 -8.78 9.51 -1.05
C GLN A 175 -10.30 9.37 -1.12
N PHE A 176 -10.80 8.14 -1.25
CA PHE A 176 -12.24 7.88 -1.32
C PHE A 176 -12.58 6.50 -0.74
N THR A 177 -13.84 6.29 -0.43
CA THR A 177 -14.38 5.03 0.11
C THR A 177 -15.08 4.20 -0.96
N ASP A 178 -15.27 2.90 -0.70
CA ASP A 178 -16.10 2.02 -1.53
C ASP A 178 -17.51 2.58 -1.75
N ASP A 179 -18.10 3.18 -0.71
CA ASP A 179 -19.44 3.76 -0.79
C ASP A 179 -19.46 4.98 -1.74
N GLU A 180 -18.44 5.83 -1.69
CA GLU A 180 -18.29 6.95 -2.61
C GLU A 180 -18.09 6.48 -4.06
N LEU A 181 -17.22 5.49 -4.28
CA LEU A 181 -17.01 4.89 -5.60
C LEU A 181 -18.31 4.28 -6.15
N ASN A 182 -19.01 3.49 -5.34
CA ASN A 182 -20.27 2.85 -5.74
C ASN A 182 -21.37 3.88 -6.01
N SER A 183 -21.44 4.95 -5.21
CA SER A 183 -22.38 6.06 -5.43
C SER A 183 -22.12 6.74 -6.77
N GLU A 184 -20.87 7.05 -7.09
CA GLU A 184 -20.54 7.67 -8.38
C GLU A 184 -20.79 6.74 -9.58
N ILE A 185 -20.51 5.44 -9.44
CA ILE A 185 -20.85 4.46 -10.49
C ILE A 185 -22.38 4.41 -10.68
N HIS A 186 -23.16 4.43 -9.60
CA HIS A 186 -24.61 4.47 -9.70
C HIS A 186 -25.10 5.72 -10.44
N ASP A 187 -24.57 6.88 -10.10
CA ASP A 187 -24.99 8.16 -10.69
C ASP A 187 -24.63 8.27 -12.17
N VAL A 188 -23.47 7.75 -12.57
CA VAL A 188 -22.95 7.89 -13.94
C VAL A 188 -23.37 6.71 -14.85
N ALA A 189 -23.28 5.47 -14.35
CA ALA A 189 -23.55 4.27 -15.15
C ALA A 189 -24.96 3.69 -14.96
N GLY A 190 -25.67 4.06 -13.90
CA GLY A 190 -26.95 3.45 -13.49
C GLY A 190 -28.17 3.77 -14.37
N ARG A 191 -28.06 4.67 -15.36
CA ARG A 191 -29.16 5.06 -16.28
C ARG A 191 -30.46 5.48 -15.55
N GLY A 192 -30.34 6.11 -14.37
CA GLY A 192 -31.50 6.53 -13.56
C GLY A 192 -32.05 5.47 -12.60
N GLN A 193 -31.40 4.30 -12.50
CA GLN A 193 -31.61 3.29 -11.47
C GLN A 193 -30.26 2.92 -10.83
N ARG A 194 -30.26 2.17 -9.74
CA ARG A 194 -29.01 1.61 -9.21
C ARG A 194 -28.37 0.72 -10.28
N ALA A 195 -27.08 0.92 -10.53
CA ALA A 195 -26.28 0.03 -11.37
C ALA A 195 -26.37 -1.41 -10.83
N SER A 196 -26.43 -2.38 -11.73
CA SER A 196 -26.41 -3.79 -11.35
C SER A 196 -25.04 -4.19 -10.78
N GLU A 197 -24.99 -5.24 -9.97
CA GLU A 197 -23.72 -5.74 -9.39
C GLU A 197 -22.63 -5.99 -10.44
N PRO A 198 -22.90 -6.64 -11.60
CA PRO A 198 -21.87 -6.82 -12.63
C PRO A 198 -21.40 -5.50 -13.26
N THR A 199 -22.24 -4.46 -13.23
CA THR A 199 -21.85 -3.13 -13.71
C THR A 199 -20.98 -2.43 -12.67
N LEU A 200 -21.33 -2.54 -11.38
CA LEU A 200 -20.50 -2.02 -10.29
C LEU A 200 -19.10 -2.62 -10.31
N GLU A 201 -19.00 -3.95 -10.36
CA GLU A 201 -17.73 -4.67 -10.40
C GLU A 201 -16.87 -4.24 -11.60
N ARG A 202 -17.44 -4.25 -12.81
CA ARG A 202 -16.73 -3.81 -14.02
C ARG A 202 -16.22 -2.38 -13.94
N TYR A 203 -17.05 -1.43 -13.50
CA TYR A 203 -16.61 -0.03 -13.44
C TYR A 203 -15.65 0.22 -12.27
N ARG A 204 -15.80 -0.51 -11.16
CA ARG A 204 -14.89 -0.45 -10.02
C ARG A 204 -13.48 -0.83 -10.44
N GLU A 205 -13.31 -1.97 -11.11
CA GLU A 205 -12.00 -2.42 -11.63
C GLU A 205 -11.36 -1.37 -12.55
N LEU A 206 -12.11 -0.87 -13.53
CA LEU A 206 -11.62 0.13 -14.49
C LEU A 206 -11.24 1.45 -13.82
N VAL A 207 -12.00 1.91 -12.83
CA VAL A 207 -11.71 3.16 -12.11
C VAL A 207 -10.49 2.99 -11.20
N ILE A 208 -10.37 1.87 -10.50
CA ILE A 208 -9.22 1.58 -9.63
C ILE A 208 -7.94 1.52 -10.46
N GLU A 209 -7.94 0.75 -11.55
CA GLU A 209 -6.82 0.62 -12.47
C GLU A 209 -6.43 1.99 -13.06
N ARG A 210 -7.42 2.77 -13.52
CA ARG A 210 -7.16 4.08 -14.12
C ARG A 210 -6.62 5.11 -13.14
N LEU A 211 -7.10 5.11 -11.89
CA LEU A 211 -6.65 6.03 -10.85
C LEU A 211 -5.31 5.61 -10.22
N GLY A 212 -4.87 4.36 -10.39
CA GLY A 212 -3.66 3.84 -9.76
C GLY A 212 -3.75 3.88 -8.24
N VAL A 213 -4.90 3.46 -7.70
CA VAL A 213 -5.16 3.48 -6.26
C VAL A 213 -5.11 2.07 -5.68
N GLU A 214 -4.65 1.99 -4.45
CA GLU A 214 -4.60 0.78 -3.65
C GLU A 214 -5.51 0.90 -2.42
N PRO A 215 -6.05 -0.23 -1.94
CA PRO A 215 -6.82 -0.25 -0.71
C PRO A 215 -5.92 0.07 0.49
N HIS A 216 -6.46 0.83 1.43
CA HIS A 216 -5.74 1.27 2.62
C HIS A 216 -5.41 0.05 3.50
N PRO A 217 -4.15 -0.08 3.99
CA PRO A 217 -3.68 -1.30 4.67
C PRO A 217 -4.49 -1.66 5.93
N ASN A 218 -4.95 -0.65 6.68
CA ASN A 218 -5.76 -0.85 7.89
C ASN A 218 -7.28 -0.65 7.69
N ALA A 219 -7.73 -0.28 6.50
CA ALA A 219 -9.12 0.11 6.25
C ALA A 219 -9.52 -0.26 4.81
N SER A 220 -9.87 -1.53 4.60
CA SER A 220 -10.11 -2.11 3.27
C SER A 220 -11.14 -1.37 2.40
N HIS A 221 -12.07 -0.63 3.01
CA HIS A 221 -13.10 0.17 2.33
C HIS A 221 -12.61 1.55 1.87
N VAL A 222 -11.34 1.89 2.10
CA VAL A 222 -10.74 3.19 1.77
C VAL A 222 -9.66 2.98 0.70
N TRP A 223 -9.68 3.81 -0.34
CA TRP A 223 -8.73 3.78 -1.44
C TRP A 223 -7.79 4.98 -1.36
N LEU A 224 -6.50 4.70 -1.53
CA LEU A 224 -5.40 5.66 -1.49
C LEU A 224 -4.57 5.58 -2.77
N PRO A 225 -3.93 6.68 -3.20
CA PRO A 225 -2.85 6.61 -4.18
C PRO A 225 -1.77 5.60 -3.77
N GLU A 226 -1.23 4.84 -4.72
CA GLU A 226 -0.21 3.80 -4.49
C GLU A 226 0.99 4.31 -3.66
N ASP A 227 1.43 5.54 -3.90
CA ASP A 227 2.53 6.19 -3.17
C ASP A 227 2.20 6.44 -1.70
N GLU A 228 0.97 6.87 -1.40
CA GLU A 228 0.51 7.07 -0.02
C GLU A 228 0.28 5.74 0.69
N ALA A 229 -0.28 4.75 -0.02
CA ALA A 229 -0.44 3.41 0.51
C ALA A 229 0.92 2.79 0.87
N ALA A 230 1.92 2.94 0.00
CA ALA A 230 3.28 2.46 0.25
C ALA A 230 3.93 3.14 1.48
N GLY A 231 3.74 4.45 1.66
CA GLY A 231 4.30 5.19 2.79
C GLY A 231 3.70 4.87 4.16
N LEU A 232 2.51 4.25 4.20
CA LEU A 232 1.83 3.84 5.44
C LEU A 232 2.20 2.41 5.88
N VAL A 233 2.88 1.66 5.02
CA VAL A 233 3.17 0.24 5.25
C VAL A 233 4.60 0.11 5.78
N PRO A 234 4.85 -0.75 6.79
CA PRO A 234 6.21 -1.04 7.24
C PRO A 234 7.05 -1.62 6.11
N ASP A 235 8.25 -1.06 5.93
CA ASP A 235 9.24 -1.49 4.93
C ASP A 235 9.43 -3.01 4.97
N GLY A 236 9.27 -3.68 3.82
CA GLY A 236 9.45 -5.13 3.69
C GLY A 236 8.16 -5.96 3.74
N THR A 237 6.99 -5.38 4.00
CA THR A 237 5.71 -6.10 3.88
C THR A 237 5.38 -6.38 2.41
N PRO A 238 5.16 -7.62 1.95
CA PRO A 238 4.84 -7.91 0.55
C PRO A 238 3.45 -7.42 0.14
N GLU A 239 3.28 -7.06 -1.13
CA GLU A 239 2.06 -6.51 -1.71
C GLU A 239 0.81 -7.38 -1.45
N GLU A 240 0.94 -8.69 -1.57
CA GLU A 240 -0.16 -9.64 -1.38
C GLU A 240 -0.65 -9.69 0.08
N CYS A 241 0.23 -9.32 1.01
CA CYS A 241 -0.11 -9.20 2.43
C CYS A 241 -0.68 -7.81 2.77
N ARG A 242 -0.59 -6.82 1.87
CA ARG A 242 -1.15 -5.47 2.05
C ARG A 242 -2.60 -5.36 1.54
N LYS A 243 -2.90 -6.00 0.40
CA LYS A 243 -4.21 -5.90 -0.27
C LYS A 243 -5.26 -6.77 0.43
N PRO A 244 -6.53 -6.34 0.56
CA PRO A 244 -7.63 -7.18 0.99
C PRO A 244 -7.78 -8.41 0.10
N VAL A 245 -8.20 -9.53 0.70
CA VAL A 245 -8.24 -10.85 0.04
C VAL A 245 -9.18 -10.87 -1.17
N ASP A 246 -10.23 -10.03 -1.14
CA ASP A 246 -11.18 -9.87 -2.23
C ASP A 246 -10.53 -9.37 -3.52
N HIS A 247 -9.48 -8.56 -3.43
CA HIS A 247 -8.75 -7.99 -4.57
C HIS A 247 -7.57 -8.84 -5.04
N LEU A 248 -7.28 -9.92 -4.33
CA LEU A 248 -6.21 -10.84 -4.71
C LEU A 248 -6.74 -11.87 -5.70
N ASP A 249 -6.02 -12.05 -6.80
CA ASP A 249 -6.24 -13.19 -7.68
C ASP A 249 -5.81 -14.51 -7.01
N ARG A 250 -5.99 -15.62 -7.73
CA ARG A 250 -5.70 -16.95 -7.18
C ARG A 250 -4.23 -17.12 -6.80
N ASP A 251 -3.33 -16.64 -7.66
CA ASP A 251 -1.88 -16.82 -7.49
C ASP A 251 -1.36 -15.93 -6.35
N ALA A 252 -1.87 -14.70 -6.23
CA ALA A 252 -1.56 -13.77 -5.15
C ALA A 252 -2.11 -14.28 -3.80
N ARG A 253 -3.29 -14.92 -3.78
CA ARG A 253 -3.80 -15.60 -2.57
C ARG A 253 -2.89 -16.76 -2.16
N ALA A 254 -2.43 -17.57 -3.12
CA ALA A 254 -1.47 -18.65 -2.85
C ALA A 254 -0.14 -18.09 -2.32
N ARG A 255 0.36 -17.00 -2.90
CA ARG A 255 1.58 -16.31 -2.45
C ARG A 255 1.42 -15.71 -1.05
N ARG A 256 0.29 -15.08 -0.74
CA ARG A 256 -0.05 -14.62 0.61
C ARG A 256 -0.02 -15.75 1.64
N ILE A 257 -0.55 -16.93 1.31
CA ILE A 257 -0.46 -18.12 2.18
C ILE A 257 1.01 -18.53 2.41
N LYS A 258 1.83 -18.57 1.36
CA LYS A 258 3.26 -18.89 1.46
C LYS A 258 3.98 -17.90 2.39
N LEU A 259 3.78 -16.61 2.18
CA LEU A 259 4.41 -15.53 2.95
C LEU A 259 3.97 -15.54 4.42
N ALA A 260 2.67 -15.66 4.69
CA ALA A 260 2.14 -15.68 6.06
C ALA A 260 2.60 -16.92 6.84
N LEU A 261 2.60 -18.11 6.23
CA LEU A 261 3.09 -19.34 6.87
C LEU A 261 4.61 -19.35 7.01
N GLY A 262 5.32 -18.86 5.99
CA GLY A 262 6.76 -18.67 6.02
C GLY A 262 7.17 -17.75 7.16
N ARG A 263 6.49 -16.60 7.32
CA ARG A 263 6.71 -15.66 8.42
C ARG A 263 6.47 -16.31 9.78
N ARG A 264 5.35 -17.03 9.95
CA ARG A 264 5.07 -17.80 11.19
C ARG A 264 6.18 -18.83 11.47
N ALA A 265 6.73 -19.47 10.43
CA ALA A 265 7.82 -20.42 10.56
C ALA A 265 9.16 -19.76 10.91
N ALA A 266 9.44 -18.58 10.35
CA ALA A 266 10.64 -17.78 10.60
C ALA A 266 10.71 -17.27 12.04
N ASN A 267 9.56 -17.04 12.68
CA ASN A 267 9.46 -16.68 14.09
C ASN A 267 9.71 -17.86 15.05
N ARG A 268 9.72 -19.10 14.55
CA ARG A 268 9.99 -20.29 15.37
C ARG A 268 11.44 -20.72 15.22
N SER A 269 12.08 -21.07 16.33
CA SER A 269 13.45 -21.60 16.35
C SER A 269 13.65 -22.87 15.51
N THR A 270 12.57 -23.63 15.29
CA THR A 270 12.58 -24.85 14.47
C THR A 270 12.51 -24.58 12.96
N GLY A 271 12.07 -23.38 12.55
CA GLY A 271 11.79 -23.06 11.15
C GLY A 271 10.59 -23.82 10.56
N LYS A 272 9.73 -24.41 11.40
CA LYS A 272 8.62 -25.28 10.96
C LYS A 272 7.29 -24.88 11.57
N VAL A 273 6.25 -24.82 10.73
CA VAL A 273 4.87 -24.51 11.14
C VAL A 273 3.89 -25.47 10.48
N THR A 274 2.78 -25.72 11.16
CA THR A 274 1.62 -26.41 10.59
C THR A 274 0.39 -25.56 10.84
N ALA A 275 -0.36 -25.24 9.80
CA ALA A 275 -1.61 -24.50 9.87
C ALA A 275 -2.75 -25.36 9.33
N ARG A 276 -3.90 -25.33 10.02
CA ARG A 276 -5.11 -26.05 9.58
C ARG A 276 -5.91 -25.19 8.63
N ARG A 277 -6.70 -25.82 7.76
CA ARG A 277 -7.60 -25.12 6.82
C ARG A 277 -8.44 -24.00 7.48
N PRO A 278 -9.09 -24.19 8.65
CA PRO A 278 -9.88 -23.11 9.26
C PRO A 278 -9.02 -21.89 9.63
N SER A 279 -7.83 -22.11 10.20
CA SER A 279 -6.91 -21.02 10.55
C SER A 279 -6.34 -20.30 9.31
N ILE A 280 -6.17 -21.01 8.19
CA ILE A 280 -5.78 -20.36 6.93
C ILE A 280 -6.95 -19.53 6.39
N GLN A 281 -8.16 -20.07 6.47
CA GLN A 281 -9.37 -19.40 6.01
C GLN A 281 -9.64 -18.12 6.82
N GLU A 282 -9.58 -18.19 8.14
CA GLU A 282 -9.87 -17.09 9.07
C GLU A 282 -8.68 -16.11 9.16
N ASP A 283 -7.49 -16.59 9.55
CA ASP A 283 -6.37 -15.70 9.89
C ASP A 283 -5.64 -15.11 8.67
N ILE A 284 -5.67 -15.79 7.52
CA ILE A 284 -4.87 -15.40 6.34
C ILE A 284 -5.78 -14.87 5.23
N LEU A 285 -6.94 -15.49 5.05
CA LEU A 285 -7.87 -15.22 3.95
C LEU A 285 -9.17 -14.55 4.39
N GLU A 286 -9.30 -14.17 5.68
CA GLU A 286 -10.39 -13.33 6.21
C GLU A 286 -11.81 -13.87 5.91
N ASP A 287 -11.98 -15.19 5.87
CA ASP A 287 -13.23 -15.89 5.54
C ASP A 287 -13.84 -15.58 4.16
N VAL A 288 -13.12 -14.86 3.29
CA VAL A 288 -13.55 -14.48 1.94
C VAL A 288 -13.75 -15.70 1.03
N PRO A 289 -12.74 -16.56 0.77
CA PRO A 289 -12.91 -17.67 -0.15
C PRO A 289 -13.71 -18.83 0.46
N ALA A 290 -14.50 -19.49 -0.38
CA ALA A 290 -15.22 -20.70 0.00
C ALA A 290 -14.27 -21.83 0.43
N LYS A 291 -14.77 -22.74 1.28
CA LYS A 291 -13.99 -23.83 1.87
C LYS A 291 -13.26 -24.71 0.86
N SER A 292 -13.88 -24.96 -0.30
CA SER A 292 -13.27 -25.73 -1.40
C SER A 292 -12.10 -24.97 -2.04
N THR A 293 -12.28 -23.68 -2.30
CA THR A 293 -11.25 -22.82 -2.87
C THR A 293 -10.02 -22.74 -1.98
N VAL A 294 -10.20 -22.68 -0.65
CA VAL A 294 -9.07 -22.73 0.30
C VAL A 294 -8.29 -24.04 0.20
N LEU A 295 -8.99 -25.18 0.04
CA LEU A 295 -8.31 -26.47 -0.15
C LEU A 295 -7.51 -26.49 -1.45
N ASP A 296 -8.09 -26.01 -2.55
CA ASP A 296 -7.42 -25.94 -3.85
C ASP A 296 -6.16 -25.06 -3.77
N LEU A 297 -6.25 -23.91 -3.08
CA LEU A 297 -5.10 -23.03 -2.81
C LEU A 297 -4.04 -23.71 -1.94
N MET A 298 -4.44 -24.44 -0.89
CA MET A 298 -3.49 -25.19 -0.05
C MET A 298 -2.75 -26.27 -0.85
N GLU A 299 -3.44 -26.93 -1.77
CA GLU A 299 -2.86 -27.96 -2.63
C GLU A 299 -1.88 -27.35 -3.62
N GLU A 300 -2.24 -26.20 -4.20
CA GLU A 300 -1.37 -25.43 -5.08
C GLU A 300 -0.11 -24.94 -4.36
N VAL A 301 -0.26 -24.42 -3.14
CA VAL A 301 0.88 -24.01 -2.30
C VAL A 301 1.77 -25.21 -1.96
N ALA A 302 1.18 -26.38 -1.70
CA ALA A 302 1.93 -27.60 -1.41
C ALA A 302 2.72 -28.19 -2.60
N LEU A 303 2.53 -27.66 -3.82
CA LEU A 303 3.40 -27.98 -4.96
C LEU A 303 4.76 -27.28 -4.87
N ALA A 304 4.87 -26.21 -4.08
CA ALA A 304 6.14 -25.52 -3.88
C ALA A 304 7.03 -26.28 -2.89
N ASP A 305 8.33 -26.30 -3.17
CA ASP A 305 9.30 -26.96 -2.32
C ASP A 305 9.32 -26.34 -0.90
N GLY A 306 9.40 -27.21 0.11
CA GLY A 306 9.30 -26.82 1.52
C GLY A 306 7.87 -26.69 2.06
N PHE A 307 6.84 -26.83 1.21
CA PHE A 307 5.45 -26.91 1.62
C PHE A 307 4.92 -28.34 1.46
N SER A 308 4.07 -28.80 2.39
CA SER A 308 3.43 -30.12 2.26
C SER A 308 2.05 -30.14 2.89
N ILE A 309 1.10 -30.80 2.24
CA ILE A 309 -0.28 -30.92 2.71
C ILE A 309 -0.53 -32.31 3.31
N ASP A 310 -1.10 -32.35 4.50
CA ASP A 310 -1.60 -33.56 5.15
C ASP A 310 -3.12 -33.64 4.94
N ARG A 311 -3.55 -34.50 4.02
CA ARG A 311 -4.96 -34.71 3.70
C ARG A 311 -5.60 -35.67 4.71
N SER A 312 -6.03 -35.12 5.85
CA SER A 312 -7.01 -35.79 6.72
C SER A 312 -8.41 -35.27 6.38
N ARG A 313 -9.38 -36.19 6.20
CA ARG A 313 -10.73 -35.93 5.63
C ARG A 313 -11.46 -34.69 6.16
N ASP A 314 -11.23 -34.31 7.43
CA ASP A 314 -11.88 -33.15 8.06
C ASP A 314 -10.89 -32.08 8.57
N LYS A 315 -9.58 -32.31 8.44
CA LYS A 315 -8.52 -31.49 9.06
C LYS A 315 -7.30 -31.36 8.15
N ALA A 316 -7.51 -30.97 6.90
CA ALA A 316 -6.41 -30.64 6.01
C ALA A 316 -5.48 -29.63 6.69
N ALA A 317 -4.19 -29.96 6.74
CA ALA A 317 -3.18 -29.13 7.36
C ALA A 317 -2.02 -28.92 6.39
N LEU A 318 -1.61 -27.67 6.23
CA LEU A 318 -0.47 -27.28 5.42
C LEU A 318 0.73 -27.10 6.35
N ARG A 319 1.83 -27.78 6.04
CA ARG A 319 3.10 -27.72 6.75
C ARG A 319 4.11 -26.95 5.93
N VAL A 320 4.91 -26.14 6.62
CA VAL A 320 6.05 -25.39 6.08
C VAL A 320 7.32 -25.82 6.79
N ASP A 321 8.37 -26.03 6.00
CA ASP A 321 9.76 -26.14 6.46
C ASP A 321 10.59 -25.04 5.77
N LEU A 322 10.85 -23.96 6.50
CA LEU A 322 11.49 -22.77 5.95
C LEU A 322 12.92 -23.03 5.46
N ARG A 323 13.61 -24.04 6.02
CA ARG A 323 14.95 -24.42 5.54
C ARG A 323 14.88 -24.99 4.12
N ALA A 324 13.90 -25.85 3.88
CA ALA A 324 13.68 -26.42 2.56
C ALA A 324 13.21 -25.35 1.56
N VAL A 325 12.47 -24.34 2.00
CA VAL A 325 12.15 -23.16 1.17
C VAL A 325 13.42 -22.41 0.80
N GLY A 326 14.31 -22.09 1.75
CA GLY A 326 15.55 -21.37 1.47
C GLY A 326 16.53 -22.11 0.55
N ASP A 327 16.53 -23.45 0.59
CA ASP A 327 17.36 -24.27 -0.31
C ASP A 327 16.80 -24.31 -1.75
N ALA A 328 15.48 -24.20 -1.93
CA ALA A 328 14.81 -24.37 -3.22
C ALA A 328 14.44 -23.04 -3.90
N ASP A 329 14.02 -22.04 -3.13
CA ASP A 329 13.59 -20.72 -3.57
C ASP A 329 14.18 -19.63 -2.64
N PRO A 330 15.44 -19.23 -2.89
CA PRO A 330 16.12 -18.22 -2.08
C PRO A 330 15.41 -16.87 -2.09
N ASP A 331 14.80 -16.48 -3.22
CA ASP A 331 14.13 -15.19 -3.37
C ASP A 331 12.86 -15.12 -2.50
N LEU A 332 12.06 -16.19 -2.48
CA LEU A 332 10.92 -16.31 -1.58
C LEU A 332 11.36 -16.33 -0.11
N PHE A 333 12.47 -17.01 0.19
CA PHE A 333 13.02 -17.04 1.55
C PHE A 333 13.46 -15.64 2.01
N GLU A 334 14.21 -14.89 1.21
CA GLU A 334 14.60 -13.51 1.52
C GLU A 334 13.37 -12.63 1.73
N THR A 335 12.37 -12.73 0.83
CA THR A 335 11.09 -12.00 0.98
C THR A 335 10.39 -12.33 2.30
N ILE A 336 10.41 -13.59 2.75
CA ILE A 336 9.83 -14.01 4.04
C ILE A 336 10.60 -13.42 5.22
N ILE A 337 11.93 -13.35 5.13
CA ILE A 337 12.78 -12.78 6.18
C ILE A 337 12.57 -11.27 6.26
N ASP A 338 12.56 -10.57 5.14
CA ASP A 338 12.24 -9.14 5.09
C ASP A 338 10.84 -8.87 5.65
N TYR A 339 9.86 -9.69 5.26
CA TYR A 339 8.49 -9.57 5.80
C TYR A 339 8.41 -9.84 7.31
N ARG A 340 9.24 -10.75 7.84
CA ARG A 340 9.34 -10.98 9.28
C ARG A 340 9.90 -9.74 9.98
N ASP A 341 10.94 -9.15 9.42
CA ASP A 341 11.71 -8.06 10.02
C ASP A 341 11.03 -6.69 9.83
N ALA A 342 10.07 -6.59 8.92
CA ALA A 342 9.24 -5.40 8.67
C ALA A 342 8.42 -4.93 9.89
N GLU A 343 8.17 -5.79 10.89
CA GLU A 343 7.51 -5.37 12.14
C GLU A 343 8.52 -5.04 13.25
N THR A 344 8.83 -3.75 13.38
CA THR A 344 9.07 -3.14 14.70
C THR A 344 7.73 -2.70 15.29
N ASP A 345 7.32 -3.34 16.39
CA ASP A 345 6.15 -3.00 17.23
C ASP A 345 4.74 -3.17 16.61
N SER A 346 4.12 -4.36 16.75
CA SER A 346 2.67 -4.42 16.91
C SER A 346 2.17 -5.67 17.67
N LEU A 347 1.93 -5.48 18.97
CA LEU A 347 0.59 -5.62 19.58
C LEU A 347 -0.24 -6.91 19.37
N LEU A 348 0.37 -8.05 19.05
CA LEU A 348 -0.23 -9.36 19.33
C LEU A 348 0.80 -10.25 20.02
N GLY A 349 0.75 -10.17 21.36
CA GLY A 349 1.55 -11.01 22.23
C GLY A 349 1.41 -12.48 21.88
N ASP A 350 2.52 -13.17 22.07
CA ASP A 350 2.60 -14.61 22.29
C ASP A 350 1.31 -15.13 22.92
N THR A 351 0.42 -15.67 22.10
CA THR A 351 -0.53 -16.66 22.61
C THR A 351 0.30 -17.92 22.80
N THR A 352 1.00 -17.95 23.93
CA THR A 352 1.62 -19.16 24.46
C THR A 352 0.54 -20.24 24.47
N GLU A 353 0.69 -21.23 23.59
CA GLU A 353 0.04 -22.52 23.71
C GLU A 353 0.27 -22.99 25.15
N THR A 354 -0.78 -22.97 25.96
CA THR A 354 -0.77 -23.57 27.28
C THR A 354 -0.77 -25.07 27.04
N THR A 355 0.42 -25.69 27.05
CA THR A 355 0.51 -27.15 27.12
C THR A 355 -0.04 -27.58 28.47
N VAL A 356 -1.29 -28.06 28.43
CA VAL A 356 -1.98 -28.75 29.52
C VAL A 356 -1.27 -30.06 29.78
N SER A 357 -0.17 -30.02 30.52
CA SER A 357 0.49 -31.16 31.14
C SER A 357 1.56 -30.60 32.06
N ASP A 358 1.18 -30.26 33.30
CA ASP A 358 2.00 -30.56 34.47
C ASP A 358 1.33 -30.10 35.79
N TYR A 359 1.34 -31.03 36.74
CA TYR A 359 1.05 -30.90 38.18
C TYR A 359 -0.40 -30.90 38.69
N THR A 360 -0.97 -32.11 38.72
CA THR A 360 -1.76 -32.58 39.87
C THR A 360 -0.85 -33.15 40.98
N ALA A 361 -1.28 -32.93 42.23
CA ALA A 361 -0.99 -33.68 43.46
C ALA A 361 0.34 -33.48 44.23
N SER A 362 0.25 -32.73 45.34
CA SER A 362 0.60 -33.14 46.73
C SER A 362 0.26 -31.97 47.68
N THR A 363 -0.90 -31.94 48.34
CA THR A 363 -1.22 -32.41 49.72
C THR A 363 -0.41 -31.81 50.88
N GLU A 364 -1.16 -31.12 51.77
CA GLU A 364 -0.94 -30.85 53.21
C GLU A 364 0.27 -29.94 53.57
N SER A 365 0.20 -28.94 54.45
CA SER A 365 -0.60 -28.79 55.66
C SER A 365 -0.54 -27.35 56.24
N THR A 366 -1.63 -26.91 56.90
CA THR A 366 -1.72 -26.06 58.12
C THR A 366 -0.81 -24.83 58.33
N VAL A 367 -1.41 -23.63 58.48
CA VAL A 367 -1.62 -22.90 59.75
C VAL A 367 -2.46 -21.62 59.48
N SER A 368 -3.62 -21.51 60.13
CA SER A 368 -4.29 -20.25 60.54
C SER A 368 -4.20 -20.18 62.08
N PRO A 369 -4.55 -19.09 62.83
CA PRO A 369 -5.33 -17.89 62.44
C PRO A 369 -4.88 -16.57 63.15
N ASP A 370 -5.80 -15.59 63.15
CA ASP A 370 -5.94 -14.39 64.00
C ASP A 370 -5.39 -13.05 63.49
N THR A 371 -6.29 -12.16 63.06
CA THR A 371 -6.79 -11.09 63.94
C THR A 371 -8.13 -10.52 63.46
N ALA A 372 -8.94 -10.11 64.44
CA ALA A 372 -10.35 -9.79 64.38
C ALA A 372 -10.71 -8.35 64.00
N SER A 373 -12.01 -8.19 63.68
CA SER A 373 -12.93 -7.18 64.23
C SER A 373 -13.46 -6.11 63.27
N ASP A 374 -14.79 -5.92 63.39
CA ASP A 374 -15.59 -4.74 63.12
C ASP A 374 -15.97 -4.35 61.68
N ARG A 375 -17.18 -4.74 61.25
CA ARG A 375 -18.38 -3.88 61.42
C ARG A 375 -19.66 -4.53 60.89
N MET A 376 -20.72 -4.31 61.65
CA MET A 376 -22.11 -4.77 61.49
C MET A 376 -22.98 -3.71 60.80
N ASP A 377 -24.05 -4.20 60.16
CA ASP A 377 -25.39 -3.62 59.98
C ASP A 377 -25.68 -2.45 59.01
N GLN A 378 -26.47 -2.76 57.97
CA GLN A 378 -27.87 -2.32 57.72
C GLN A 378 -28.34 -2.88 56.35
N LEU A 379 -29.21 -3.90 56.26
CA LEU A 379 -30.70 -3.96 56.33
C LEU A 379 -31.49 -3.10 55.31
N THR A 380 -32.31 -3.80 54.51
CA THR A 380 -33.64 -3.52 53.89
C THR A 380 -33.66 -3.78 52.37
N GLU A 381 -34.27 -4.85 51.84
CA GLU A 381 -35.71 -5.21 51.70
C GLU A 381 -36.55 -4.29 50.78
N SER A 382 -36.92 -4.82 49.61
CA SER A 382 -38.16 -4.63 48.82
C SER A 382 -37.97 -5.42 47.51
N MET A 383 -38.63 -6.55 47.17
CA MET A 383 -40.07 -6.84 46.97
C MET A 383 -40.77 -5.67 46.28
N THR A 384 -41.23 -5.75 45.03
CA THR A 384 -42.46 -6.43 44.55
C THR A 384 -42.60 -6.09 43.04
N ASP A 385 -42.91 -7.04 42.15
CA ASP A 385 -44.27 -7.41 41.69
C ASP A 385 -44.72 -6.67 40.40
N GLY A 386 -45.21 -7.46 39.44
CA GLY A 386 -46.46 -7.14 38.77
C GLY A 386 -46.42 -6.56 37.35
N GLY A 387 -46.93 -7.35 36.39
CA GLY A 387 -47.88 -6.83 35.40
C GLY A 387 -47.51 -6.92 33.91
N GLY A 388 -48.00 -7.97 33.22
CA GLY A 388 -48.59 -7.79 31.88
C GLY A 388 -50.05 -7.31 32.02
N PRO A 389 -50.93 -7.36 30.98
CA PRO A 389 -50.74 -7.72 29.55
C PRO A 389 -51.50 -6.78 28.55
N SER A 390 -51.52 -7.20 27.26
CA SER A 390 -52.55 -6.89 26.20
C SER A 390 -52.48 -5.50 25.54
N ARG A 391 -52.94 -5.20 24.30
CA ARG A 391 -53.48 -5.87 23.10
C ARG A 391 -54.00 -4.70 22.22
N GLU A 392 -53.82 -4.71 20.90
CA GLU A 392 -54.61 -3.99 19.85
C GLU A 392 -53.86 -4.21 18.52
N GLN A 393 -54.33 -4.88 17.46
CA GLN A 393 -55.57 -4.82 16.66
C GLN A 393 -55.89 -3.43 16.09
N SER A 394 -55.58 -3.25 14.80
CA SER A 394 -56.24 -2.37 13.82
C SER A 394 -55.93 -2.99 12.44
N GLU A 395 -56.89 -3.61 11.76
CA GLU A 395 -57.85 -2.98 10.82
C GLU A 395 -57.12 -2.27 9.66
N ASP A 396 -57.11 -2.87 8.48
CA ASP A 396 -58.13 -2.77 7.42
C ASP A 396 -57.85 -1.60 6.48
N GLY A 397 -57.80 -1.90 5.18
CA GLY A 397 -57.44 -0.94 4.14
C GLY A 397 -57.57 -1.52 2.75
N ASP A 398 -58.73 -2.11 2.49
CA ASP A 398 -59.22 -2.49 1.16
C ASP A 398 -59.37 -1.26 0.25
N ARG A 399 -58.96 -1.36 -1.02
CA ARG A 399 -59.33 -0.44 -2.09
C ARG A 399 -59.46 -1.21 -3.40
N ASP A 400 -60.73 -1.35 -3.80
CA ASP A 400 -61.25 -1.93 -5.03
C ASP A 400 -60.67 -1.32 -6.33
N VAL A 401 -60.72 -2.16 -7.37
CA VAL A 401 -60.81 -1.83 -8.79
C VAL A 401 -62.23 -2.09 -9.25
#